data_AF-A0A2P8IDH1-F1
#
_entry.id   AF-A0A2P8IDH1-F1
#
_cell.length_a   1.000
_cell.length_b   1.000
_cell.length_c   1.000
_cell.angle_alpha   90.00
_cell.angle_beta   90.00
_cell.angle_gamma   90.00
#
_symmetry.space_group_name_H-M   'P 1'
#
loop_
_entity.id
_entity.type
_entity.pdbx_description
1 polymer ?
#
loop_
_entity_poly.entity_id
_entity_poly.type
_entity_poly.pdbx_seq_one_letter_code
_entity_poly.pdbx_strand_id
1 'polypeptide(L)'
;MNALEDDTLLAALERRLAAALGGSTRFGRLALRWPAAAADRARDTVAFRSNDVGGYGPLPLDATLDVTTVTARFAHIPEFARTDELKQSRLIPCADRERERLLTAPIPLDHWLTFDTTLHGRTYRLHEGRWRRVGHTESTNDPVSAPEPCCEVFWTSLGQHPGGEGHVVGAGLAGRP
;
A
#
# COMPACT_ATOMS: atom_id res chain seq x y z
N MET A 1 30.02 -4.37 12.17
CA MET A 1 28.87 -3.77 12.89
C MET A 1 27.77 -4.82 12.89
N ASN A 2 27.21 -5.09 14.07
CA ASN A 2 26.73 -6.41 14.51
C ASN A 2 25.46 -6.91 13.82
N ALA A 3 25.52 -8.09 13.20
CA ALA A 3 24.35 -8.78 12.64
C ALA A 3 23.24 -9.02 13.68
N LEU A 4 23.57 -9.17 14.96
CA LEU A 4 22.60 -9.34 16.05
C LEU A 4 21.81 -8.05 16.36
N GLU A 5 22.47 -6.89 16.24
CA GLU A 5 21.81 -5.58 16.38
C GLU A 5 20.90 -5.32 15.18
N ASP A 6 21.33 -5.74 13.98
CA ASP A 6 20.54 -5.65 12.75
C ASP A 6 19.30 -6.55 12.80
N ASP A 7 19.44 -7.80 13.29
CA ASP A 7 18.34 -8.75 13.45
C ASP A 7 17.32 -8.26 14.50
N THR A 8 17.79 -7.76 15.65
CA THR A 8 16.92 -7.17 16.68
C THR A 8 16.19 -5.93 16.17
N LEU A 9 16.89 -5.09 15.40
CA LEU A 9 16.31 -3.91 14.78
C LEU A 9 15.23 -4.30 13.77
N LEU A 10 15.54 -5.27 12.89
CA LEU A 10 14.62 -5.77 11.88
C LEU A 10 13.37 -6.35 12.53
N ALA A 11 13.52 -7.20 13.56
CA ALA A 11 12.39 -7.75 14.31
C ALA A 11 11.51 -6.66 14.95
N ALA A 12 12.11 -5.59 15.47
CA ALA A 12 11.38 -4.46 16.02
C ALA A 12 10.62 -3.66 14.94
N LEU A 13 11.20 -3.50 13.75
CA LEU A 13 10.56 -2.85 12.60
C LEU A 13 9.40 -3.71 12.06
N GLU A 14 9.61 -5.02 11.94
CA GLU A 14 8.59 -5.98 11.51
C GLU A 14 7.41 -6.03 12.47
N ARG A 15 7.64 -6.02 13.79
CA ARG A 15 6.55 -5.93 14.77
C ARG A 15 5.70 -4.66 14.60
N ARG A 16 6.33 -3.52 14.30
CA ARG A 16 5.62 -2.26 14.06
C ARG A 16 4.82 -2.30 12.76
N LEU A 17 5.39 -2.92 11.72
CA LEU A 17 4.69 -3.18 10.46
C LEU A 17 3.49 -4.12 10.70
N ALA A 18 3.64 -5.20 11.47
CA ALA A 18 2.57 -6.12 11.82
C ALA A 18 1.40 -5.43 12.54
N ALA A 19 1.70 -4.52 13.46
CA ALA A 19 0.69 -3.70 14.12
C ALA A 19 -0.02 -2.78 13.10
N ALA A 20 0.73 -2.15 12.20
CA ALA A 20 0.18 -1.27 11.15
C ALA A 20 -0.69 -2.03 10.12
N LEU A 21 -0.29 -3.24 9.75
CA LEU A 21 -1.08 -4.15 8.92
C LEU A 21 -2.42 -4.50 9.57
N GLY A 22 -2.48 -4.55 10.90
CA GLY A 22 -3.74 -4.71 11.65
C GLY A 22 -4.57 -3.44 11.79
N GLY A 23 -4.21 -2.34 11.11
CA GLY A 23 -4.90 -1.05 11.19
C GLY A 23 -4.39 -0.11 12.28
N SER A 24 -3.30 -0.45 12.99
CA SER A 24 -2.74 0.44 14.01
C SER A 24 -1.94 1.58 13.39
N THR A 25 -2.38 2.82 13.59
CA THR A 25 -1.64 4.02 13.17
C THR A 25 -0.62 4.50 14.22
N ARG A 26 -0.48 3.79 15.34
CA ARG A 26 0.35 4.19 16.49
C ARG A 26 1.83 4.33 16.14
N PHE A 27 2.33 3.49 15.25
CA PHE A 27 3.76 3.37 14.99
C PHE A 27 4.22 4.03 13.69
N GLY A 28 3.28 4.51 12.88
CA GLY A 28 3.60 4.99 11.54
C GLY A 28 2.38 5.01 10.63
N ARG A 29 2.59 5.55 9.43
CA ARG A 29 1.59 5.54 8.36
C ARG A 29 1.93 4.43 7.38
N LEU A 30 0.97 3.55 7.14
CA LEU A 30 1.00 2.59 6.04
C LEU A 30 0.38 3.26 4.81
N ALA A 31 1.00 3.12 3.65
CA ALA A 31 0.48 3.58 2.38
C ALA A 31 0.79 2.56 1.28
N LEU A 32 0.04 2.65 0.18
CA LEU A 32 0.26 1.85 -1.01
C LEU A 32 0.99 2.66 -2.07
N ARG A 33 1.87 2.00 -2.81
CA ARG A 33 2.54 2.55 -3.98
C ARG A 33 2.66 1.50 -5.07
N TRP A 34 2.80 1.98 -6.30
CA TRP A 34 3.19 1.14 -7.41
C TRP A 34 4.66 0.70 -7.26
N PRO A 35 4.94 -0.62 -7.31
CA PRO A 35 6.31 -1.10 -7.41
C PRO A 35 6.86 -0.76 -8.80
N ALA A 36 8.18 -0.60 -8.93
CA ALA A 36 8.82 -0.24 -10.19
C ALA A 36 8.47 -1.23 -11.32
N ALA A 37 8.36 -2.51 -10.99
CA ALA A 37 8.00 -3.57 -11.94
C ALA A 37 6.57 -3.46 -12.53
N ALA A 38 5.68 -2.67 -11.93
CA ALA A 38 4.31 -2.47 -12.40
C ALA A 38 3.94 -1.00 -12.65
N ALA A 39 4.85 -0.05 -12.39
CA ALA A 39 4.58 1.38 -12.50
C ALA A 39 4.11 1.78 -13.91
N ASP A 40 4.73 1.25 -14.97
CA ASP A 40 4.36 1.51 -16.36
C ASP A 40 2.96 0.96 -16.72
N ARG A 41 2.44 0.01 -15.93
CA ARG A 41 1.14 -0.63 -16.12
C ARG A 41 0.02 0.00 -15.31
N ALA A 42 0.32 1.02 -14.50
CA ALA A 42 -0.66 1.65 -13.63
C ALA A 42 -1.88 2.18 -14.39
N ARG A 43 -1.67 2.75 -15.58
CA ARG A 43 -2.75 3.29 -16.44
C ARG A 43 -3.59 2.21 -17.10
N ASP A 44 -3.01 1.05 -17.37
CA ASP A 44 -3.68 -0.08 -18.02
C ASP A 44 -4.42 -0.97 -17.00
N THR A 45 -4.23 -0.73 -15.70
CA THR A 45 -4.78 -1.58 -14.64
C THR A 45 -6.24 -1.26 -14.37
N VAL A 46 -7.09 -2.26 -14.51
CA VAL A 46 -8.54 -2.18 -14.26
C VAL A 46 -8.95 -2.90 -12.99
N ALA A 47 -8.23 -3.96 -12.60
CA ALA A 47 -8.48 -4.70 -11.37
C ALA A 47 -7.17 -5.29 -10.84
N PHE A 48 -7.20 -5.78 -9.60
CA PHE A 48 -6.09 -6.58 -9.07
C PHE A 48 -6.55 -7.99 -8.70
N ARG A 49 -5.63 -8.92 -8.90
CA ARG A 49 -5.74 -10.31 -8.45
C ARG A 49 -4.68 -10.53 -7.38
N SER A 50 -5.08 -11.00 -6.21
CA SER A 50 -4.15 -11.51 -5.21
C SER A 50 -4.14 -13.03 -5.21
N ASN A 51 -3.08 -13.62 -4.64
CA ASN A 51 -3.18 -14.97 -4.11
C ASN A 51 -4.00 -14.99 -2.82
N ASP A 52 -4.20 -16.19 -2.28
CA ASP A 52 -4.83 -16.36 -0.97
C ASP A 52 -4.05 -15.60 0.09
N VAL A 53 -4.74 -14.72 0.83
CA VAL A 53 -4.17 -13.97 1.97
C VAL A 53 -4.81 -14.49 3.25
N GLY A 54 -4.05 -15.20 4.07
CA GLY A 54 -4.46 -15.71 5.37
C GLY A 54 -5.46 -16.88 5.34
N GLY A 55 -5.57 -17.61 4.24
CA GLY A 55 -6.50 -18.73 4.08
C GLY A 55 -7.94 -18.33 3.69
N TYR A 56 -8.18 -17.07 3.33
CA TYR A 56 -9.51 -16.51 3.07
C TYR A 56 -9.81 -16.27 1.57
N GLY A 57 -9.08 -16.88 0.64
CA GLY A 57 -9.30 -16.76 -0.81
C GLY A 57 -8.64 -15.54 -1.47
N PRO A 58 -8.77 -15.32 -2.79
CA PRO A 58 -8.25 -14.11 -3.43
C PRO A 58 -8.95 -12.86 -2.88
N LEU A 59 -8.22 -11.77 -2.64
CA LEU A 59 -8.75 -10.49 -2.21
C LEU A 59 -9.44 -9.81 -3.42
N PRO A 60 -10.74 -9.49 -3.34
CA PRO A 60 -11.38 -8.68 -4.34
C PRO A 60 -10.89 -7.24 -4.16
N LEU A 61 -9.87 -6.90 -4.93
CA LEU A 61 -9.33 -5.55 -4.98
C LEU A 61 -9.88 -4.88 -6.23
N ASP A 62 -10.82 -3.97 -6.00
CA ASP A 62 -11.28 -3.03 -7.02
C ASP A 62 -10.14 -2.16 -7.53
N ALA A 63 -10.38 -1.48 -8.66
CA ALA A 63 -9.40 -0.61 -9.33
C ALA A 63 -8.74 0.40 -8.38
N THR A 64 -9.45 0.82 -7.33
CA THR A 64 -8.91 1.63 -6.23
C THR A 64 -8.37 0.71 -5.14
N LEU A 65 -7.14 0.23 -5.33
CA LEU A 65 -6.42 -0.50 -4.28
C LEU A 65 -6.28 0.41 -3.05
N ASP A 66 -7.12 0.21 -2.04
CA ASP A 66 -7.10 1.02 -0.82
C ASP A 66 -6.38 0.28 0.31
N VAL A 67 -5.56 1.04 1.05
CA VAL A 67 -4.76 0.50 2.15
C VAL A 67 -5.65 -0.05 3.26
N THR A 68 -6.85 0.51 3.44
CA THR A 68 -7.84 0.02 4.40
C THR A 68 -8.29 -1.38 4.05
N THR A 69 -8.57 -1.66 2.77
CA THR A 69 -8.98 -3.00 2.30
C THR A 69 -7.89 -4.03 2.58
N VAL A 70 -6.62 -3.66 2.37
CA VAL A 70 -5.48 -4.51 2.71
C VAL A 70 -5.44 -4.73 4.23
N THR A 71 -5.44 -3.66 5.04
CA THR A 71 -5.32 -3.78 6.49
C THR A 71 -6.50 -4.49 7.16
N ALA A 72 -7.72 -4.33 6.64
CA ALA A 72 -8.92 -5.00 7.16
C ALA A 72 -8.74 -6.52 7.11
N ARG A 73 -8.12 -7.04 6.06
CA ARG A 73 -7.84 -8.46 5.95
C ARG A 73 -6.74 -8.92 6.88
N PHE A 74 -5.62 -8.19 6.92
CA PHE A 74 -4.53 -8.50 7.84
C PHE A 74 -4.93 -8.38 9.31
N ALA A 75 -5.94 -7.58 9.65
CA ALA A 75 -6.47 -7.50 11.01
C ALA A 75 -7.01 -8.84 11.54
N HIS A 76 -7.53 -9.72 10.66
CA HIS A 76 -8.00 -11.06 11.02
C HIS A 76 -6.86 -12.05 11.30
N ILE A 77 -5.64 -11.75 10.86
CA ILE A 77 -4.47 -12.59 11.06
C ILE A 77 -3.84 -12.22 12.42
N PRO A 78 -3.40 -13.20 13.22
CA PRO A 78 -2.66 -12.94 14.44
C PRO A 78 -1.44 -12.05 14.18
N GLU A 79 -1.15 -11.07 15.05
CA GLU A 79 -0.10 -10.08 14.83
C GLU A 79 1.26 -10.71 14.47
N PHE A 80 1.64 -11.79 15.15
CA PHE A 80 2.91 -12.48 14.91
C PHE A 80 3.06 -13.09 13.51
N ALA A 81 1.95 -13.36 12.81
CA ALA A 81 1.93 -13.99 11.49
C ALA A 81 1.72 -12.99 10.34
N ARG A 82 1.32 -11.75 10.62
CA ARG A 82 0.95 -10.75 9.59
C ARG A 82 2.09 -10.43 8.63
N THR A 83 3.31 -10.28 9.13
CA THR A 83 4.47 -9.95 8.29
C THR A 83 4.92 -11.12 7.44
N ASP A 84 4.83 -12.35 7.95
CA ASP A 84 5.11 -13.55 7.17
C ASP A 84 4.07 -13.72 6.06
N GLU A 85 2.78 -13.59 6.38
CA GLU A 85 1.71 -13.63 5.40
C GLU A 85 1.88 -12.54 4.34
N LEU A 86 2.31 -11.34 4.72
CA LEU A 86 2.58 -10.26 3.77
C LEU A 86 3.66 -10.65 2.75
N LYS A 87 4.73 -11.31 3.22
CA LYS A 87 5.83 -11.79 2.36
C LYS A 87 5.42 -12.97 1.48
N GLN A 88 4.40 -13.73 1.86
CA GLN A 88 3.83 -14.82 1.05
C GLN A 88 2.74 -14.33 0.09
N SER A 89 2.10 -13.21 0.42
CA SER A 89 1.06 -12.58 -0.39
C SER A 89 1.64 -12.00 -1.69
N ARG A 90 0.89 -12.11 -2.78
CA ARG A 90 1.25 -11.64 -4.12
C ARG A 90 0.08 -10.85 -4.69
N LEU A 91 0.40 -9.81 -5.43
CA LEU A 91 -0.56 -9.01 -6.17
C LEU A 91 -0.18 -8.92 -7.64
N ILE A 92 -1.18 -9.03 -8.50
CA ILE A 92 -1.06 -8.97 -9.95
C ILE A 92 -2.07 -7.91 -10.46
N PRO A 93 -1.61 -6.84 -11.12
CA PRO A 93 -2.48 -5.94 -11.85
C PRO A 93 -3.04 -6.64 -13.11
N CYS A 94 -4.33 -6.46 -13.37
CA CYS A 94 -5.05 -7.03 -14.50
C CYS A 94 -5.64 -5.93 -15.38
N ALA A 95 -5.71 -6.19 -16.69
CA ALA A 95 -6.24 -5.25 -17.68
C ALA A 95 -7.78 -5.30 -17.81
N ASP A 96 -8.41 -6.27 -17.16
CA ASP A 96 -9.83 -6.58 -17.24
C ASP A 96 -10.41 -6.85 -15.84
N ARG A 97 -11.74 -6.76 -15.72
CA ARG A 97 -12.46 -7.01 -14.46
C ARG A 97 -12.59 -8.49 -14.12
N GLU A 98 -12.49 -9.37 -15.10
CA GLU A 98 -12.55 -10.84 -14.93
C GLU A 98 -11.25 -11.41 -14.37
N ARG A 99 -10.18 -10.59 -14.34
CA ARG A 99 -8.83 -10.87 -13.82
C ARG A 99 -8.10 -11.96 -14.60
N GLU A 100 -8.41 -12.08 -15.89
CA GLU A 100 -7.82 -13.09 -16.78
C GLU A 100 -6.55 -12.57 -17.48
N ARG A 101 -6.53 -11.29 -17.87
CA ARG A 101 -5.43 -10.65 -18.57
C ARG A 101 -4.47 -9.98 -17.59
N LEU A 102 -3.47 -10.75 -17.18
CA LEU A 102 -2.41 -10.31 -16.28
C LEU A 102 -1.46 -9.32 -16.99
N LEU A 103 -1.18 -8.18 -16.36
CA LEU A 103 -0.28 -7.15 -16.91
C LEU A 103 1.19 -7.39 -16.52
N THR A 104 1.43 -8.09 -15.42
CA THR A 104 2.76 -8.43 -14.90
C THR A 104 2.80 -9.84 -14.32
N ALA A 105 4.00 -10.31 -13.99
CA ALA A 105 4.17 -11.43 -13.08
C ALA A 105 3.63 -11.10 -11.66
N PRO A 106 3.36 -12.09 -10.80
CA PRO A 106 2.96 -11.86 -9.41
C PRO A 106 4.05 -11.14 -8.62
N ILE A 107 3.70 -9.99 -8.02
CA ILE A 107 4.62 -9.17 -7.23
C ILE A 107 4.32 -9.33 -5.74
N PRO A 108 5.31 -9.57 -4.86
CA PRO A 108 5.13 -9.64 -3.41
C PRO A 108 4.37 -8.44 -2.85
N LEU A 109 3.39 -8.66 -1.97
CA LEU A 109 2.53 -7.59 -1.47
C LEU A 109 3.32 -6.55 -0.64
N ASP A 110 4.41 -6.96 0.01
CA ASP A 110 5.34 -6.05 0.69
C ASP A 110 6.04 -5.07 -0.27
N HIS A 111 6.07 -5.36 -1.57
CA HIS A 111 6.61 -4.43 -2.55
C HIS A 111 5.64 -3.29 -2.90
N TRP A 112 4.33 -3.50 -2.68
CA TRP A 112 3.29 -2.50 -2.91
C TRP A 112 3.10 -1.56 -1.73
N LEU A 113 3.73 -1.84 -0.59
CA LEU A 113 3.56 -1.08 0.64
C LEU A 113 4.75 -0.15 0.90
N THR A 114 4.42 0.99 1.47
CA THR A 114 5.36 1.87 2.17
C THR A 114 4.92 2.06 3.59
N PHE A 115 5.89 2.03 4.50
CA PHE A 115 5.65 2.27 5.91
C PHE A 115 6.79 3.07 6.51
N ASP A 116 6.47 4.21 7.08
CA ASP A 116 7.42 5.07 7.79
C ASP A 116 7.22 4.90 9.30
N THR A 117 8.29 4.60 10.04
CA THR A 117 8.26 4.47 11.50
C THR A 117 9.51 5.04 12.16
N THR A 118 9.38 5.48 13.41
CA THR A 118 10.51 6.04 14.18
C THR A 118 10.88 5.15 15.35
N LEU A 119 12.06 4.54 15.31
CA LEU A 119 12.57 3.62 16.33
C LEU A 119 13.92 4.14 16.87
N HIS A 120 14.04 4.24 18.20
CA HIS A 120 15.22 4.81 18.88
C HIS A 120 15.64 6.19 18.35
N GLY A 121 14.67 7.07 18.08
CA GLY A 121 14.92 8.43 17.56
C GLY A 121 15.38 8.48 16.09
N ARG A 122 15.36 7.36 15.36
CA ARG A 122 15.70 7.27 13.94
C ARG A 122 14.48 6.88 13.12
N THR A 123 14.30 7.50 11.98
CA THR A 123 13.20 7.18 11.05
C THR A 123 13.65 6.10 10.07
N TYR A 124 12.80 5.10 9.87
CA TYR A 124 12.98 4.00 8.95
C TYR A 124 11.79 3.94 8.02
N ARG A 125 12.06 3.64 6.74
CA ARG A 125 11.06 3.49 5.69
C ARG A 125 11.17 2.09 5.10
N LEU A 126 10.05 1.37 5.07
CA LEU A 126 9.87 0.22 4.21
C LEU A 126 9.53 0.72 2.80
N HIS A 127 10.25 0.22 1.81
CA HIS A 127 10.01 0.54 0.41
C HIS A 127 10.44 -0.63 -0.47
N GLU A 128 9.51 -1.20 -1.24
CA GLU A 128 9.78 -2.37 -2.09
C GLU A 128 10.40 -3.55 -1.32
N GLY A 129 9.79 -3.89 -0.18
CA GLY A 129 10.25 -4.99 0.67
C GLY A 129 11.55 -4.75 1.43
N ARG A 130 12.15 -3.56 1.33
CA ARG A 130 13.42 -3.23 1.97
C ARG A 130 13.27 -2.09 2.96
N TRP A 131 13.81 -2.29 4.16
CA TRP A 131 13.95 -1.23 5.16
C TRP A 131 15.16 -0.35 4.85
N ARG A 132 14.97 0.97 4.89
CA ARG A 132 16.04 1.96 4.77
C ARG A 132 15.92 2.99 5.88
N ARG A 133 17.05 3.47 6.38
CA ARG A 133 17.07 4.59 7.33
C ARG A 133 16.86 5.90 6.58
N VAL A 134 15.83 6.65 6.95
CA VAL A 134 15.54 7.99 6.41
C VAL A 134 16.42 9.01 7.13
N GLY A 135 17.11 9.87 6.36
CA GLY A 135 18.02 10.88 6.92
C GLY A 135 19.51 10.56 6.78
N HIS A 136 19.89 9.47 6.11
CA HIS A 136 21.22 9.37 5.51
C HIS A 136 21.08 9.78 4.05
N THR A 137 21.31 11.06 3.76
CA THR A 137 21.69 11.48 2.42
C THR A 137 23.04 10.85 2.13
N GLU A 138 23.03 9.62 1.62
CA GLU A 138 24.15 9.17 0.82
C GLU A 138 24.11 10.04 -0.42
N SER A 139 24.87 11.15 -0.39
CA SER A 139 25.17 11.96 -1.57
C SER A 139 25.83 11.05 -2.59
N THR A 140 25.03 10.43 -3.44
CA THR A 140 25.47 10.10 -4.79
C THR A 140 25.71 11.45 -5.46
N ASN A 141 26.98 11.76 -5.69
CA ASN A 141 27.43 12.84 -6.56
C ASN A 141 26.97 12.53 -8.00
N ASP A 142 25.69 12.75 -8.28
CA ASP A 142 25.19 12.87 -9.65
C ASP A 142 24.89 14.35 -9.91
N PRO A 143 25.40 14.94 -11.01
CA PRO A 143 25.18 16.34 -11.31
C PRO A 143 23.69 16.60 -11.51
N VAL A 144 23.21 17.62 -10.79
CA VAL A 144 21.89 18.25 -10.87
C VAL A 144 21.32 18.23 -12.30
N SER A 145 20.48 17.24 -12.57
CA SER A 145 19.40 17.36 -13.54
C SER A 145 18.13 17.54 -12.75
N ALA A 146 17.34 18.53 -13.14
CA ALA A 146 16.15 19.03 -12.46
C ALA A 146 15.26 17.90 -11.91
N PRO A 147 14.50 18.14 -10.83
CA PRO A 147 13.49 17.18 -10.40
C PRO A 147 12.42 17.10 -11.49
N GLU A 148 12.53 16.10 -12.36
CA GLU A 148 11.33 15.58 -12.98
C GLU A 148 10.42 15.15 -11.83
N PRO A 149 9.14 15.56 -11.82
CA PRO A 149 8.20 15.00 -10.87
C PRO A 149 8.12 13.51 -11.20
N CYS A 150 8.91 12.68 -10.50
CA CYS A 150 8.59 11.28 -10.32
C CYS A 150 7.13 11.28 -9.91
N CYS A 151 6.29 10.76 -10.78
CA CYS A 151 4.86 10.63 -10.57
C CYS A 151 4.65 9.74 -9.34
N GLU A 152 4.79 10.31 -8.15
CA GLU A 152 4.29 9.74 -6.92
C GLU A 152 2.77 9.80 -7.04
N VAL A 153 2.23 8.83 -7.77
CA VAL A 153 0.81 8.49 -7.69
C VAL A 153 0.62 7.87 -6.33
N PHE A 154 0.56 8.73 -5.32
CA PHE A 154 -0.04 8.40 -4.05
C PHE A 154 -1.49 8.06 -4.36
N TRP A 155 -1.94 6.90 -3.90
CA TRP A 155 -3.37 6.65 -3.76
C TRP A 155 -3.88 7.60 -2.66
N THR A 156 -4.17 8.85 -3.02
CA THR A 156 -5.00 9.72 -2.19
C THR A 156 -6.42 9.25 -2.37
N SER A 157 -6.98 8.61 -1.36
CA SER A 157 -8.40 8.33 -1.24
C SER A 157 -9.15 9.65 -1.48
N LEU A 158 -9.74 9.80 -2.66
CA LEU A 158 -10.61 10.93 -2.96
C LEU A 158 -11.90 10.71 -2.16
N GLY A 159 -12.00 11.46 -1.06
CA GLY A 159 -13.27 11.97 -0.54
C GLY A 159 -14.21 10.93 0.05
N GLN A 160 -14.11 10.78 1.37
CA GLN A 160 -15.28 10.54 2.22
C GLN A 160 -16.41 11.50 1.80
N HIS A 161 -17.55 10.96 1.42
CA HIS A 161 -18.80 11.71 1.27
C HIS A 161 -19.44 11.80 2.67
N PRO A 162 -19.59 12.98 3.29
CA PRO A 162 -20.38 13.10 4.50
C PRO A 162 -21.84 13.34 4.12
N GLY A 163 -22.75 12.69 4.83
CA GLY A 163 -24.16 13.07 4.86
C GLY A 163 -25.09 12.08 4.15
N GLY A 164 -25.61 11.15 4.93
CA GLY A 164 -26.96 10.65 4.69
C GLY A 164 -27.97 11.68 5.19
N GLU A 165 -29.08 11.84 4.48
CA GLU A 165 -30.44 11.83 5.01
C GLU A 165 -31.41 11.96 3.82
N GLY A 166 -32.48 11.16 3.84
CA GLY A 166 -33.40 11.03 2.73
C GLY A 166 -34.43 12.17 2.66
N HIS A 167 -34.94 12.43 1.46
CA HIS A 167 -36.35 12.76 1.27
C HIS A 167 -36.75 12.54 -0.19
N VAL A 168 -37.95 11.98 -0.37
CA VAL A 168 -38.66 11.80 -1.64
C VAL A 168 -39.27 13.14 -2.07
N VAL A 169 -39.59 13.27 -3.36
CA VAL A 169 -40.64 14.13 -3.99
C VAL A 169 -40.11 15.22 -4.93
N GLY A 170 -40.54 15.08 -6.20
CA GLY A 170 -41.10 16.22 -6.94
C GLY A 170 -40.25 16.78 -8.08
N ALA A 171 -40.42 16.23 -9.29
CA ALA A 171 -40.08 16.93 -10.51
C ALA A 171 -41.03 18.13 -10.70
N GLY A 172 -40.50 19.35 -10.59
CA GLY A 172 -41.20 20.59 -10.89
C GLY A 172 -40.40 21.42 -11.90
N LEU A 173 -40.85 21.42 -13.15
CA LEU A 173 -40.36 22.29 -14.22
C LEU A 173 -40.86 23.73 -14.02
N ALA A 174 -39.93 24.66 -13.86
CA ALA A 174 -40.08 26.10 -14.12
C ALA A 174 -38.64 26.63 -14.34
N GLY A 175 -38.27 27.47 -15.31
CA GLY A 175 -39.02 28.37 -16.18
C GLY A 175 -38.28 29.71 -16.21
N ARG A 176 -37.40 29.89 -17.21
CA ARG A 176 -36.96 31.17 -17.84
C ARG A 176 -36.13 32.15 -16.98
N PRO A 177 -35.43 33.16 -17.56
CA PRO A 177 -35.86 34.12 -18.62
C PRO A 177 -35.66 33.67 -20.07
#